data_AF-A0A9W6JCN9-F1
#
_entry.id   AF-A0A9W6JCN9-F1
#
_cell.length_a   1.000
_cell.length_b   1.000
_cell.length_c   1.000
_cell.angle_alpha   90.00
_cell.angle_beta   90.00
_cell.angle_gamma   90.00
#
_symmetry.space_group_name_H-M   'P 1'
#
loop_
_entity.id
_entity.type
_entity.pdbx_description
1 polymer ?
#
loop_
_entity_poly.entity_id
_entity_poly.type
_entity_poly.pdbx_seq_one_letter_code
_entity_poly.pdbx_strand_id
1 'polypeptide(L)'
;MVQRLLHWGVVLLCLTQIPTSWAIARTHMTHAFMQPAPFDLFLHRVHAWGGWLVLAFAVVRIGLRYLHGVPPLPAASSQITRWGAAISHALLYGLLFALPITGTAAMYVDSAAFAPIHRVLTWSLLAVVVVHVSAALRHHLIRRDEVLRRMITGVRTAK
;
A
#
# COMPACT_ATOMS: atom_id res chain seq x y z
N MET A 1 -14.32 -12.59 5.21
CA MET A 1 -13.03 -13.29 4.97
C MET A 1 -12.22 -12.62 3.87
N VAL A 2 -12.78 -12.46 2.67
CA VAL A 2 -12.12 -11.89 1.48
C VAL A 2 -11.43 -10.53 1.71
N GLN A 3 -12.11 -9.56 2.33
CA GLN A 3 -11.53 -8.24 2.66
C GLN A 3 -10.23 -8.30 3.48
N ARG A 4 -10.08 -9.32 4.35
CA ARG A 4 -8.87 -9.50 5.17
C ARG A 4 -7.74 -10.10 4.34
N LEU A 5 -8.05 -11.13 3.55
CA LEU A 5 -7.07 -11.76 2.65
C LEU A 5 -6.50 -10.74 1.67
N LEU A 6 -7.37 -9.92 1.06
CA LEU A 6 -6.93 -8.83 0.18
C LEU A 6 -6.09 -7.79 0.94
N HIS A 7 -6.35 -7.54 2.22
CA HIS A 7 -5.58 -6.56 3.00
C HIS A 7 -4.16 -7.05 3.20
N TRP A 8 -4.03 -8.26 3.75
CA TRP A 8 -2.74 -8.87 4.01
C TRP A 8 -1.98 -9.19 2.71
N GLY A 9 -2.70 -9.50 1.63
CA GLY A 9 -2.13 -9.59 0.29
C GLY A 9 -1.50 -8.27 -0.16
N VAL A 10 -2.21 -7.14 -0.03
CA VAL A 10 -1.64 -5.81 -0.33
C VAL A 10 -0.42 -5.52 0.57
N VAL A 11 -0.49 -5.81 1.86
CA VAL A 11 0.63 -5.61 2.79
C VAL A 11 1.86 -6.41 2.33
N LEU A 12 1.69 -7.69 2.05
CA LEU A 12 2.79 -8.54 1.59
C LEU A 12 3.36 -8.04 0.26
N LEU A 13 2.50 -7.70 -0.70
CA LEU A 13 2.93 -7.14 -1.98
C LEU A 13 3.72 -5.84 -1.76
N CYS A 14 3.23 -4.90 -0.96
CA CYS A 14 3.94 -3.66 -0.63
C CYS A 14 5.31 -3.93 0.01
N LEU A 15 5.43 -4.90 0.91
CA LEU A 15 6.72 -5.28 1.50
C LEU A 15 7.69 -5.83 0.45
N THR A 16 7.22 -6.61 -0.53
CA THR A 16 8.07 -7.06 -1.65
C THR A 16 8.50 -5.92 -2.57
N GLN A 17 7.73 -4.83 -2.66
CA GLN A 17 8.07 -3.69 -3.51
C GLN A 17 9.31 -2.94 -3.00
N ILE A 18 9.59 -2.96 -1.69
CA ILE A 18 10.72 -2.25 -1.09
C ILE A 18 12.05 -2.74 -1.67
N PRO A 19 12.44 -4.03 -1.56
CA PRO A 19 13.71 -4.50 -2.10
C PRO A 19 13.75 -4.50 -3.64
N THR A 20 12.62 -4.71 -4.31
CA THR A 20 12.56 -4.74 -5.79
C THR A 20 12.73 -3.36 -6.41
N SER A 21 12.34 -2.29 -5.70
CA SER A 21 12.48 -0.90 -6.19
C SER A 21 13.93 -0.51 -6.51
N TRP A 22 14.90 -1.09 -5.81
CA TRP A 22 16.32 -0.80 -6.00
C TRP A 22 16.83 -1.30 -7.36
N ALA A 23 16.19 -2.35 -7.91
CA ALA A 23 16.54 -2.90 -9.22
C ALA A 23 16.12 -1.99 -10.37
N ILE A 24 15.05 -1.19 -10.20
CA ILE A 24 14.61 -0.21 -11.21
C ILE A 24 15.78 0.72 -11.57
N ALA A 25 16.36 1.39 -10.57
CA ALA A 25 17.49 2.29 -10.80
C ALA A 25 18.68 1.59 -11.48
N ARG A 26 19.07 0.40 -11.00
CA ARG A 26 20.19 -0.36 -11.58
C ARG A 26 19.97 -0.70 -13.06
N THR A 27 18.76 -1.10 -13.43
CA THR A 27 18.42 -1.45 -14.82
C THR A 27 18.37 -0.25 -15.77
N HIS A 28 18.13 0.96 -15.25
CA HIS A 28 18.12 2.19 -16.06
C HIS A 28 19.46 2.94 -16.05
N MET A 29 20.36 2.62 -15.12
CA MET A 29 21.70 3.23 -15.02
C MET A 29 22.79 2.41 -15.73
N THR A 30 22.48 1.23 -16.26
CA THR A 30 23.37 0.49 -17.15
C THR A 30 23.49 1.23 -18.48
N HIS A 31 24.72 1.69 -18.77
CA HIS A 31 25.05 2.46 -19.97
C HIS A 31 25.18 1.53 -21.18
N ALA A 32 25.19 2.11 -22.39
CA ALA A 32 25.03 1.45 -23.69
C ALA A 32 25.85 0.17 -23.97
N PHE A 33 26.92 -0.09 -23.22
CA PHE A 33 27.81 -1.25 -23.40
C PHE A 33 27.71 -2.31 -22.31
N MET A 34 26.83 -2.14 -21.31
CA MET A 34 26.61 -3.11 -20.24
C MET A 34 25.13 -3.49 -20.17
N GLN A 35 24.85 -4.79 -20.17
CA GLN A 35 23.51 -5.30 -19.92
C GLN A 35 23.25 -5.39 -18.40
N PRO A 36 22.03 -5.08 -17.92
CA PRO A 36 21.65 -5.34 -16.54
C PRO A 36 21.82 -6.82 -16.18
N ALA A 37 22.16 -7.09 -14.92
CA ALA A 37 22.21 -8.46 -14.43
C ALA A 37 20.83 -9.15 -14.60
N PRO A 38 20.77 -10.45 -14.97
CA PRO A 38 19.50 -11.16 -15.14
C PRO A 38 18.59 -11.10 -13.91
N PHE A 39 19.19 -11.12 -12.72
CA PHE A 39 18.46 -10.99 -11.46
C PHE A 39 17.84 -9.60 -11.27
N ASP A 40 18.50 -8.54 -11.72
CA ASP A 40 17.93 -7.18 -11.67
C ASP A 40 16.76 -7.03 -12.64
N LEU A 41 16.82 -7.66 -13.82
CA LEU A 41 15.68 -7.72 -14.75
C LEU A 41 14.50 -8.49 -14.15
N PHE A 42 14.76 -9.58 -13.42
CA PHE A 42 13.72 -10.30 -12.69
C PHE A 42 13.08 -9.41 -11.61
N LEU A 43 13.88 -8.77 -10.75
CA LEU A 43 13.38 -7.87 -9.70
C LEU A 43 12.60 -6.69 -10.29
N HIS A 44 13.06 -6.11 -11.40
CA HIS A 44 12.34 -5.07 -12.13
C HIS A 44 10.94 -5.56 -12.52
N ARG A 45 10.83 -6.75 -13.13
CA ARG A 45 9.53 -7.33 -13.52
C ARG A 45 8.63 -7.56 -12.30
N VAL A 46 9.18 -8.07 -11.20
CA VAL A 46 8.44 -8.25 -9.94
C VAL A 46 7.92 -6.91 -9.40
N HIS A 47 8.71 -5.84 -9.51
CA HIS A 47 8.28 -4.50 -9.12
C HIS A 47 7.15 -3.98 -10.00
N ALA A 48 7.35 -4.02 -11.33
CA ALA A 48 6.37 -3.50 -12.29
C ALA A 48 5.03 -4.23 -12.20
N TRP A 49 5.03 -5.57 -12.27
CA TRP A 49 3.81 -6.36 -12.19
C TRP A 49 3.23 -6.41 -10.78
N GLY A 50 4.08 -6.41 -9.75
CA GLY A 50 3.64 -6.34 -8.35
C GLY A 50 2.87 -5.05 -8.06
N GLY A 51 3.32 -3.91 -8.59
CA GLY A 51 2.60 -2.64 -8.51
C GLY A 51 1.20 -2.70 -9.12
N TRP A 52 1.06 -3.28 -10.31
CA TRP A 52 -0.26 -3.47 -10.95
C TRP A 52 -1.17 -4.42 -10.16
N LEU A 53 -0.60 -5.48 -9.55
CA LEU A 53 -1.37 -6.39 -8.70
C LEU A 53 -1.85 -5.71 -7.42
N VAL A 54 -1.05 -4.82 -6.82
CA VAL A 54 -1.46 -3.98 -5.69
C VAL A 54 -2.64 -3.10 -6.08
N LEU A 55 -2.59 -2.44 -7.25
CA LEU A 55 -3.70 -1.64 -7.76
C LEU A 55 -4.97 -2.48 -7.93
N ALA A 56 -4.86 -3.64 -8.58
CA ALA A 56 -5.99 -4.55 -8.78
C ALA A 56 -6.64 -4.94 -7.45
N PHE A 57 -5.83 -5.29 -6.44
CA PHE A 57 -6.36 -5.61 -5.11
C PHE A 57 -7.00 -4.39 -4.45
N ALA A 58 -6.41 -3.19 -4.59
CA ALA A 58 -6.99 -1.96 -4.05
C ALA A 58 -8.36 -1.64 -4.68
N VAL A 59 -8.51 -1.85 -5.99
CA VAL A 59 -9.79 -1.71 -6.71
C VAL A 59 -10.82 -2.73 -6.22
N VAL A 60 -10.44 -4.01 -6.08
CA VAL A 60 -11.38 -5.01 -5.54
C VAL A 60 -11.78 -4.67 -4.11
N ARG A 61 -10.83 -4.20 -3.28
CA ARG A 61 -11.11 -3.79 -1.89
C ARG A 61 -12.09 -2.62 -1.81
N ILE A 62 -11.93 -1.60 -2.64
CA ILE A 62 -12.82 -0.44 -2.64
C ILE A 62 -14.21 -0.82 -3.16
N GLY A 63 -14.29 -1.65 -4.20
CA GLY A 63 -15.55 -2.21 -4.68
C GLY A 63 -16.27 -3.01 -3.60
N LEU A 64 -15.58 -3.94 -2.95
CA LEU A 64 -16.15 -4.72 -1.83
C LEU A 64 -16.51 -3.84 -0.62
N ARG A 65 -15.84 -2.71 -0.41
CA ARG A 65 -16.16 -1.75 0.66
C ARG A 65 -17.42 -0.95 0.33
N TYR A 66 -17.61 -0.62 -0.94
CA TYR A 66 -18.83 0.04 -1.42
C TYR A 66 -20.03 -0.91 -1.34
N LEU A 67 -19.85 -2.17 -1.76
CA LEU A 67 -20.92 -3.17 -1.79
C LEU A 67 -21.34 -3.67 -0.40
N HIS A 68 -20.39 -3.86 0.52
CA HIS A 68 -20.68 -4.45 1.84
C HIS A 68 -20.62 -3.46 3.01
N GLY A 69 -20.28 -2.20 2.73
CA GLY A 69 -20.10 -1.17 3.75
C GLY A 69 -18.85 -1.36 4.62
N VAL A 70 -18.71 -0.45 5.59
CA VAL A 70 -17.61 -0.45 6.56
C VAL A 70 -18.16 -0.86 7.93
N PRO A 71 -17.46 -1.72 8.69
CA PRO A 71 -17.85 -2.01 10.05
C PRO A 71 -17.99 -0.71 10.87
N PRO A 72 -19.10 -0.48 11.59
CA PRO A 72 -19.28 0.71 12.41
C PRO A 72 -18.18 0.82 13.47
N LEU A 73 -17.72 2.05 13.69
CA LEU A 73 -16.86 2.40 14.81
C LEU A 73 -17.68 2.33 16.11
N PRO A 74 -17.09 1.95 17.25
CA PRO A 74 -17.79 1.98 18.54
C PRO A 74 -18.40 3.36 18.80
N ALA A 75 -19.63 3.44 19.30
CA ALA A 75 -20.34 4.71 19.51
C ALA A 75 -19.54 5.72 20.37
N ALA A 76 -18.75 5.21 21.32
CA ALA A 76 -17.86 5.98 22.19
C ALA A 76 -16.56 6.50 21.53
N SER A 77 -16.34 6.27 20.23
CA SER A 77 -15.11 6.73 19.56
C SER A 77 -15.08 8.26 19.48
N SER A 78 -13.95 8.87 19.85
CA SER A 78 -13.77 10.33 19.70
C SER A 78 -13.82 10.76 18.23
N GLN A 79 -14.27 12.00 17.97
CA GLN A 79 -14.33 12.55 16.60
C GLN A 79 -12.95 12.53 15.92
N ILE A 80 -11.88 12.83 16.67
CA ILE A 80 -10.49 12.77 16.19
C ILE A 80 -10.15 11.37 15.65
N THR A 81 -10.59 10.31 16.34
CA THR A 81 -10.34 8.93 15.90
C THR A 81 -11.08 8.62 14.61
N ARG A 82 -12.32 9.10 14.44
CA ARG A 82 -13.10 8.93 13.21
C ARG A 82 -12.45 9.61 12.02
N TRP A 83 -12.09 10.89 12.17
CA TRP A 83 -11.42 11.66 11.13
C TRP A 83 -10.03 11.09 10.80
N GLY A 84 -9.24 10.77 11.82
CA GLY A 84 -7.92 10.16 11.64
C GLY A 84 -7.98 8.84 10.88
N ALA A 85 -8.97 7.99 11.19
CA ALA A 85 -9.20 6.76 10.42
C ALA A 85 -9.61 7.06 8.98
N ALA A 86 -10.55 7.97 8.75
CA ALA A 86 -11.02 8.31 7.41
C ALA A 86 -9.88 8.88 6.53
N ILE A 87 -9.13 9.85 7.05
CA ILE A 87 -8.01 10.49 6.37
C ILE A 87 -6.91 9.47 6.06
N SER A 88 -6.53 8.63 7.03
CA SER A 88 -5.51 7.60 6.81
C SER A 88 -5.91 6.65 5.69
N HIS A 89 -7.16 6.20 5.65
CA HIS A 89 -7.64 5.33 4.56
C HIS A 89 -7.66 6.07 3.23
N ALA A 90 -8.12 7.31 3.18
CA ALA A 90 -8.16 8.11 1.96
C ALA A 90 -6.75 8.29 1.37
N LEU A 91 -5.77 8.66 2.21
CA LEU A 91 -4.38 8.82 1.81
C LEU A 91 -3.79 7.50 1.31
N LEU A 92 -3.98 6.39 2.05
CA LEU A 92 -3.48 5.08 1.64
C LEU A 92 -4.07 4.65 0.30
N TYR A 93 -5.38 4.77 0.09
CA TYR A 93 -5.99 4.45 -1.21
C TYR A 93 -5.48 5.36 -2.33
N GLY A 94 -5.43 6.67 -2.11
CA GLY A 94 -4.92 7.61 -3.10
C GLY A 94 -3.49 7.28 -3.53
N LEU A 95 -2.61 6.98 -2.58
CA LEU A 95 -1.22 6.63 -2.85
C LEU A 95 -1.08 5.26 -3.52
N LEU A 96 -1.83 4.25 -3.09
CA LEU A 96 -1.82 2.91 -3.71
C LEU A 96 -2.35 2.93 -5.16
N PHE A 97 -3.15 3.91 -5.53
CA PHE A 97 -3.58 4.13 -6.91
C PHE A 97 -2.56 4.93 -7.71
N ALA A 98 -2.07 6.04 -7.14
CA ALA A 98 -1.15 6.94 -7.83
C ALA A 98 0.19 6.28 -8.14
N LEU A 99 0.70 5.41 -7.25
CA LEU A 99 2.02 4.81 -7.42
C LEU A 99 2.15 3.92 -8.67
N PRO A 100 1.29 2.91 -8.91
CA PRO A 100 1.40 2.07 -10.12
C PRO A 100 1.20 2.87 -11.43
N ILE A 101 0.33 3.88 -11.40
CA ILE A 101 0.07 4.76 -12.53
C ILE A 101 1.31 5.61 -12.85
N THR A 102 1.85 6.31 -11.85
CA THR A 102 3.05 7.14 -12.02
C THR A 102 4.30 6.31 -12.33
N GLY A 103 4.42 5.10 -11.79
CA GLY A 103 5.51 4.18 -12.11
C GLY A 103 5.46 3.73 -13.56
N THR A 104 4.28 3.38 -14.07
CA THR A 104 4.08 3.05 -15.49
C THR A 104 4.36 4.25 -16.39
N ALA A 105 3.87 5.44 -16.02
CA ALA A 105 4.15 6.67 -16.77
C ALA A 105 5.67 7.00 -16.83
N ALA A 106 6.40 6.75 -15.74
CA ALA A 106 7.85 6.90 -15.72
C ALA A 106 8.57 5.93 -16.65
N MET A 107 8.03 4.72 -16.87
CA MET A 107 8.64 3.72 -17.74
C MET A 107 8.34 3.92 -19.22
N TYR A 108 7.12 4.34 -19.56
CA TYR A 108 6.62 4.29 -20.94
C TYR A 108 6.25 5.66 -21.54
N VAL A 109 6.20 6.73 -20.73
CA VAL A 109 5.75 8.05 -21.18
C VAL A 109 6.90 9.06 -21.07
N ASP A 110 7.26 9.43 -19.85
CA ASP A 110 8.34 10.40 -19.59
C ASP A 110 8.98 10.11 -18.24
N SER A 111 10.17 9.50 -18.29
CA SER A 111 10.93 9.19 -17.10
C SER A 111 11.37 10.46 -16.35
N ALA A 112 11.72 11.53 -17.04
CA ALA A 112 12.20 12.76 -16.40
C ALA A 112 11.10 13.45 -15.61
N ALA A 113 9.87 13.46 -16.15
CA ALA A 113 8.71 14.03 -15.47
C ALA A 113 8.18 13.15 -14.33
N PHE A 114 8.00 11.84 -14.56
CA PHE A 114 7.24 10.98 -13.65
C PHE A 114 8.10 10.22 -12.62
N ALA A 115 9.37 9.92 -12.89
CA ALA A 115 10.21 9.21 -11.90
C ALA A 115 10.41 10.00 -10.59
N PRO A 116 10.61 11.33 -10.60
CA PRO A 116 10.67 12.13 -9.37
C PRO A 116 9.34 12.09 -8.60
N ILE A 117 8.20 12.20 -9.30
CA ILE A 117 6.86 12.14 -8.70
C ILE A 117 6.65 10.79 -8.02
N HIS A 118 6.93 9.69 -8.73
CA HIS A 118 6.79 8.34 -8.19
C HIS A 118 7.65 8.14 -6.92
N ARG A 119 8.87 8.69 -6.92
CA ARG A 119 9.77 8.65 -5.76
C ARG A 119 9.20 9.40 -4.55
N VAL A 120 8.70 10.62 -4.76
CA VAL A 120 8.07 11.41 -3.69
C VAL A 120 6.86 10.67 -3.13
N LEU A 121 5.98 10.17 -4.00
CA LEU A 121 4.80 9.39 -3.59
C LEU A 121 5.17 8.13 -2.80
N THR A 122 6.30 7.49 -3.12
CA THR A 122 6.77 6.29 -2.42
C THR A 122 7.17 6.62 -0.98
N TRP A 123 7.94 7.71 -0.78
CA TRP A 123 8.28 8.18 0.56
C TRP A 123 7.04 8.64 1.35
N SER A 124 6.09 9.29 0.69
CA SER A 124 4.80 9.64 1.29
C SER A 124 4.03 8.40 1.74
N LEU A 125 3.96 7.35 0.90
CA LEU A 125 3.33 6.08 1.26
C LEU A 125 4.02 5.46 2.47
N LEU A 126 5.35 5.40 2.49
CA LEU A 126 6.09 4.83 3.61
C LEU A 126 5.78 5.58 4.92
N ALA A 127 5.78 6.91 4.89
CA ALA A 127 5.43 7.73 6.06
C ALA A 127 4.00 7.46 6.55
N VAL A 128 3.02 7.43 5.63
CA VAL A 128 1.62 7.15 5.97
C VAL A 128 1.45 5.72 6.51
N VAL A 129 2.14 4.73 5.95
CA VAL A 129 2.13 3.34 6.44
C VAL A 129 2.70 3.27 7.85
N VAL A 130 3.82 3.94 8.13
CA VAL A 130 4.40 3.99 9.49
C VAL A 130 3.40 4.57 10.48
N VAL A 131 2.76 5.69 10.14
CA VAL A 131 1.71 6.30 10.99
C VAL A 131 0.52 5.35 11.17
N HIS A 132 0.06 4.71 10.08
CA HIS A 132 -1.06 3.76 10.10
C HIS A 132 -0.79 2.56 11.00
N VAL A 133 0.38 1.92 10.85
CA VAL A 133 0.80 0.77 11.67
C VAL A 133 0.99 1.20 13.12
N SER A 134 1.63 2.35 13.37
CA SER A 134 1.79 2.89 14.72
C SER A 134 0.45 3.15 15.40
N ALA A 135 -0.54 3.67 14.67
CA ALA A 135 -1.90 3.85 15.17
C ALA A 135 -2.55 2.50 15.50
N ALA A 136 -2.47 1.51 14.60
CA ALA A 136 -3.01 0.17 14.85
C ALA A 136 -2.36 -0.51 16.07
N LEU A 137 -1.04 -0.38 16.22
CA LEU A 137 -0.30 -0.90 17.38
C LEU A 137 -0.67 -0.17 18.67
N ARG A 138 -0.77 1.16 18.65
CA ARG A 138 -1.25 1.94 19.82
C ARG A 138 -2.65 1.50 20.25
N HIS A 139 -3.54 1.28 19.28
CA HIS A 139 -4.89 0.79 19.53
C HIS A 139 -4.88 -0.61 20.17
N HIS A 140 -3.99 -1.48 19.70
CA HIS A 140 -3.85 -2.84 20.23
C HIS A 140 -3.18 -2.88 21.62
N LEU A 141 -2.07 -2.16 21.81
CA LEU A 141 -1.23 -2.24 23.00
C LEU A 141 -1.71 -1.36 24.16
N ILE A 142 -2.12 -0.12 23.85
CA ILE A 142 -2.52 0.87 24.87
C ILE A 142 -4.02 0.87 25.06
N ARG A 143 -4.79 1.00 23.96
CA ARG A 143 -6.26 1.04 24.04
C ARG A 143 -6.90 -0.33 24.21
N ARG A 144 -6.14 -1.41 23.97
CA ARG A 144 -6.58 -2.81 24.06
C ARG A 144 -7.89 -3.07 23.35
N ASP A 145 -8.03 -2.50 22.16
CA ASP A 145 -9.23 -2.67 21.34
C ASP A 145 -9.06 -3.72 20.24
N GLU A 146 -10.18 -4.01 19.60
CA GLU A 146 -10.31 -5.11 18.64
C GLU A 146 -9.94 -4.70 17.21
N VAL A 147 -9.38 -3.50 16.99
CA VAL A 147 -9.13 -2.98 15.63
C VAL A 147 -8.18 -3.90 14.87
N LEU A 148 -7.02 -4.23 15.46
CA LEU A 148 -6.07 -5.15 14.83
C LEU A 148 -6.60 -6.60 14.79
N ARG A 149 -7.27 -7.03 15.86
CA ARG A 149 -7.79 -8.40 15.98
C ARG A 149 -8.83 -8.74 14.92
N ARG A 150 -9.67 -7.76 14.55
CA ARG A 150 -10.63 -7.84 13.43
C ARG A 150 -9.95 -8.06 12.09
N MET A 151 -8.73 -7.55 11.91
CA MET A 151 -7.96 -7.74 10.68
C MET A 151 -7.24 -9.08 10.63
N ILE A 152 -6.86 -9.65 11.77
CA ILE A 152 -6.20 -10.96 11.87
C ILE A 152 -7.23 -12.09 11.84
N THR A 153 -8.11 -12.14 12.84
CA THR A 153 -9.01 -13.28 13.08
C THR A 153 -10.38 -13.11 12.43
N GLY A 154 -10.83 -11.86 12.29
CA GLY A 154 -12.18 -11.56 11.79
C GLY A 154 -13.32 -11.84 12.74
N VAL A 155 -13.04 -12.32 13.96
CA VAL A 155 -14.05 -12.52 15.00
C VAL A 155 -14.33 -11.18 15.67
N ARG A 156 -15.60 -10.77 15.71
CA ARG A 156 -16.04 -9.69 16.62
C ARG A 156 -16.19 -10.32 17.99
N THR A 157 -15.30 -10.00 18.93
CA THR A 157 -15.60 -10.24 20.34
C THR A 157 -16.76 -9.33 20.71
N ALA A 158 -17.85 -9.93 21.18
CA ALA A 158 -18.97 -9.19 21.73
C ALA A 158 -18.50 -8.51 23.01
N LYS A 159 -18.48 -7.19 23.01
CA LYS A 159 -18.46 -6.36 24.22
C LYS A 159 -19.42 -5.21 24.00
#